data_AF-A0A960W9V6-F1
#
_entry.id   AF-A0A960W9V6-F1
#
_cell.length_a   1.000
_cell.length_b   1.000
_cell.length_c   1.000
_cell.angle_alpha   90.00
_cell.angle_beta   90.00
_cell.angle_gamma   90.00
#
_symmetry.space_group_name_H-M   'P 1'
#
loop_
_entity.id
_entity.type
_entity.pdbx_description
1 polymer ?
#
loop_
_entity_poly.entity_id
_entity_poly.type
_entity_poly.pdbx_seq_one_letter_code
_entity_poly.pdbx_strand_id
1 'polypeptide(L)'
;MEVPFFEQIICGNEVTDYFLSVSTFLFLLIVLISFKKYALPKLQTFAKSTRTTVDNFLVKLLEKIGFPLYILAAFFLSIQFLALHVTVQKTLRVIGIIAVVILSANCLTYVINY
;
A
#
# COMPACT_ATOMS: atom_id res chain seq x y z
N MET A 1 25.28 -28.72 16.26
CA MET A 1 23.85 -28.41 16.44
C MET A 1 23.45 -27.71 15.15
N GLU A 2 22.71 -28.38 14.28
CA GLU A 2 22.28 -27.78 13.01
C GLU A 2 21.23 -26.70 13.34
N VAL A 3 21.49 -25.47 12.94
CA VAL A 3 20.51 -24.39 13.03
C VAL A 3 19.36 -24.69 12.06
N PRO A 4 18.09 -24.64 12.49
CA PRO A 4 16.95 -24.80 11.59
C PRO A 4 17.04 -23.77 10.44
N PHE A 5 16.72 -24.19 9.22
CA PHE A 5 16.77 -23.31 8.03
C PHE A 5 16.02 -21.97 8.23
N PHE A 6 14.92 -21.99 8.99
CA PHE A 6 14.10 -20.83 9.29
C PHE A 6 14.76 -19.83 10.25
N GLU A 7 15.68 -20.27 11.09
CA GLU A 7 16.40 -19.44 12.07
C GLU A 7 17.73 -18.91 11.51
N GLN A 8 18.01 -19.18 10.22
CA GLN A 8 19.22 -18.69 9.58
C GLN A 8 19.15 -17.17 9.40
N ILE A 9 20.20 -16.47 9.86
CA ILE A 9 20.31 -15.02 9.72
C ILE A 9 21.00 -14.69 8.39
N ILE A 10 20.31 -13.92 7.54
CA ILE A 10 20.81 -13.38 6.28
C ILE A 10 20.62 -11.87 6.33
N CYS A 11 21.68 -11.09 6.09
CA CYS A 11 21.62 -9.63 6.10
C CYS A 11 20.94 -9.03 7.35
N GLY A 12 21.15 -9.64 8.52
CA GLY A 12 20.62 -9.16 9.80
C GLY A 12 19.14 -9.51 10.07
N ASN A 13 18.54 -10.38 9.27
CA ASN A 13 17.15 -10.83 9.41
C ASN A 13 17.08 -12.35 9.36
N GLU A 14 16.12 -12.95 10.06
CA GLU A 14 15.85 -14.38 9.93
C GLU A 14 15.14 -14.68 8.60
N VAL A 15 15.29 -15.90 8.08
CA VAL A 15 14.55 -16.35 6.87
C VAL A 15 13.04 -16.22 7.07
N THR A 16 12.55 -16.42 8.30
CA THR A 16 11.16 -16.18 8.74
C THR A 16 10.72 -14.73 8.52
N ASP A 17 11.56 -13.74 8.80
CA ASP A 17 11.23 -12.31 8.64
C ASP A 17 11.00 -11.96 7.18
N TYR A 18 11.83 -12.49 6.27
CA TYR A 18 11.64 -12.32 4.84
C TYR A 18 10.34 -12.95 4.36
N PHE A 19 10.04 -14.17 4.82
CA PHE A 19 8.80 -14.85 4.51
C PHE A 19 7.57 -14.07 5.01
N LEU A 20 7.65 -13.55 6.23
CA LEU A 20 6.57 -12.77 6.84
C LEU A 20 6.35 -11.44 6.11
N SER A 21 7.42 -10.78 5.69
CA SER A 21 7.35 -9.57 4.87
C SER A 21 6.68 -9.81 3.53
N VAL A 22 7.15 -10.80 2.76
CA VAL A 22 6.58 -11.12 1.44
C VAL A 22 5.13 -11.56 1.57
N SER A 23 4.82 -12.42 2.55
CA SER A 23 3.45 -12.87 2.81
C SER A 23 2.54 -11.71 3.19
N THR A 24 3.01 -10.78 4.03
CA THR A 24 2.25 -9.59 4.43
C THR A 24 2.04 -8.64 3.25
N PHE A 25 3.07 -8.42 2.41
CA PHE A 25 2.94 -7.61 1.20
C PHE A 25 1.84 -8.15 0.29
N LEU A 26 1.89 -9.45 -0.02
CA LEU A 26 0.91 -10.10 -0.89
C LEU A 26 -0.49 -10.09 -0.26
N PHE A 27 -0.58 -10.40 1.03
CA PHE A 27 -1.85 -10.36 1.78
C PHE A 27 -2.49 -8.97 1.74
N LEU A 28 -1.73 -7.92 2.08
CA LEU A 28 -2.22 -6.54 2.06
C LEU A 28 -2.62 -6.11 0.65
N LEU A 29 -1.84 -6.46 -0.37
CA LEU A 29 -2.16 -6.14 -1.75
C LEU A 29 -3.47 -6.82 -2.20
N ILE A 30 -3.66 -8.10 -1.86
CA ILE A 30 -4.91 -8.82 -2.12
C ILE A 30 -6.08 -8.17 -1.38
N VAL A 31 -5.92 -7.83 -0.10
CA VAL A 31 -6.95 -7.16 0.72
C VAL A 31 -7.33 -5.80 0.13
N LEU A 32 -6.36 -4.97 -0.24
CA LEU A 32 -6.59 -3.63 -0.78
C LEU A 32 -7.24 -3.67 -2.17
N ILE A 33 -6.80 -4.57 -3.04
CA ILE A 33 -7.43 -4.76 -4.37
C ILE A 33 -8.85 -5.32 -4.21
N SER A 34 -9.05 -6.26 -3.30
CA SER A 34 -10.38 -6.80 -3.00
C SER A 34 -11.30 -5.73 -2.43
N PHE A 35 -10.78 -4.87 -1.55
CA PHE A 35 -11.52 -3.71 -1.01
C PHE A 35 -11.98 -2.79 -2.15
N LYS A 36 -11.11 -2.43 -3.09
CA LYS A 36 -11.49 -1.66 -4.28
C LYS A 36 -12.61 -2.36 -5.08
N LYS A 37 -12.50 -3.66 -5.31
CA LYS A 37 -13.46 -4.41 -6.14
C LYS A 37 -14.82 -4.61 -5.47
N TYR A 38 -14.85 -4.88 -4.17
CA TYR A 38 -16.06 -5.32 -3.48
C TYR A 38 -16.66 -4.25 -2.55
N ALA A 39 -15.83 -3.48 -1.84
CA ALA A 39 -16.31 -2.49 -0.88
C ALA A 39 -16.71 -1.18 -1.57
N LEU A 40 -15.95 -0.74 -2.58
CA LEU A 40 -16.18 0.54 -3.25
C LEU A 40 -17.56 0.65 -3.93
N PRO A 41 -18.05 -0.36 -4.69
CA PRO A 41 -19.39 -0.31 -5.29
C PRO A 41 -20.51 -0.38 -4.24
N LYS A 42 -20.28 -1.08 -3.12
CA LYS A 42 -21.24 -1.15 -2.01
C LYS A 42 -21.37 0.21 -1.33
N LEU A 43 -20.25 0.89 -1.05
CA LEU A 43 -20.22 2.25 -0.49
C LEU A 43 -20.98 3.23 -1.38
N GLN A 44 -20.79 3.17 -2.70
CA GLN A 44 -21.58 3.97 -3.64
C GLN A 44 -23.09 3.68 -3.55
N THR A 45 -23.47 2.42 -3.38
CA THR A 45 -24.89 2.04 -3.32
C THR A 45 -25.56 2.55 -2.03
N PHE A 46 -24.84 2.58 -0.91
CA PHE A 46 -25.31 3.21 0.33
C PHE A 46 -25.35 4.74 0.24
N ALA A 47 -24.40 5.34 -0.48
CA ALA A 47 -24.28 6.79 -0.61
C ALA A 47 -25.32 7.43 -1.56
N LYS A 48 -25.99 6.64 -2.43
CA LYS A 48 -27.09 7.07 -3.32
C LYS A 48 -28.25 7.82 -2.66
N SER A 49 -28.36 7.84 -1.32
CA SER A 49 -29.30 8.73 -0.61
C SER A 49 -28.86 10.21 -0.59
N THR A 50 -27.62 10.50 -1.01
CA THR A 50 -26.97 11.81 -1.03
C THR A 50 -26.50 12.13 -2.45
N ARG A 51 -26.44 13.41 -2.84
CA ARG A 51 -26.21 13.90 -4.21
C ARG A 51 -25.08 13.16 -4.97
N THR A 52 -25.46 12.57 -6.10
CA THR A 52 -24.73 11.69 -7.04
C THR A 52 -23.38 12.17 -7.61
N THR A 53 -22.95 13.40 -7.37
CA THR A 53 -21.72 13.96 -7.95
C THR A 53 -20.46 13.59 -7.15
N VAL A 54 -20.54 13.62 -5.82
CA VAL A 54 -19.38 13.37 -4.93
C VAL A 54 -18.98 11.90 -4.96
N ASP A 55 -19.95 10.98 -4.97
CA ASP A 55 -19.69 9.54 -4.98
C ASP A 55 -18.97 9.09 -6.26
N ASN A 56 -19.38 9.65 -7.41
CA ASN A 56 -18.76 9.36 -8.70
C ASN A 56 -17.34 9.93 -8.80
N PHE A 57 -17.09 11.11 -8.22
CA PHE A 57 -15.76 11.68 -8.12
C PHE A 57 -14.81 10.78 -7.32
N LEU A 58 -15.22 10.38 -6.11
CA LEU A 58 -14.40 9.57 -5.20
C LEU A 58 -14.02 8.23 -5.82
N VAL A 59 -14.93 7.58 -6.54
CA VAL A 59 -14.64 6.30 -7.19
C VAL A 59 -13.69 6.45 -8.35
N LYS A 60 -13.87 7.44 -9.22
CA LYS A 60 -12.92 7.66 -10.33
C LYS A 60 -11.54 8.11 -9.82
N LEU A 61 -11.49 8.87 -8.74
CA LEU A 61 -10.25 9.21 -8.06
C LEU A 61 -9.55 7.93 -7.55
N LEU A 62 -10.25 7.09 -6.77
CA LEU A 62 -9.72 5.82 -6.30
C LEU A 62 -9.36 4.83 -7.42
N GLU A 63 -10.03 4.89 -8.57
CA GLU A 63 -9.64 4.11 -9.74
C GLU A 63 -8.28 4.54 -10.29
N LYS A 64 -8.02 5.86 -10.33
CA LYS A 64 -6.81 6.44 -10.91
C LYS A 64 -5.60 6.40 -9.99
N ILE A 65 -5.75 6.76 -8.71
CA ILE A 65 -4.64 6.79 -7.73
C ILE A 65 -4.61 5.58 -6.79
N GLY A 66 -5.65 4.75 -6.75
CA GLY A 66 -5.74 3.64 -5.79
C GLY A 66 -4.66 2.60 -5.99
N PHE A 67 -4.39 2.15 -7.22
CA PHE A 67 -3.39 1.10 -7.45
C PHE A 67 -1.97 1.46 -6.97
N PRO A 68 -1.38 2.61 -7.38
CA PRO A 68 -0.06 2.99 -6.87
C PRO A 68 -0.07 3.26 -5.36
N LEU A 69 -1.17 3.77 -4.81
CA LEU A 69 -1.33 3.93 -3.35
C LEU A 69 -1.33 2.57 -2.63
N TYR A 70 -2.01 1.55 -3.17
CA TYR A 70 -2.08 0.23 -2.55
C TYR A 70 -0.73 -0.47 -2.51
N ILE A 71 0.03 -0.40 -3.62
CA ILE A 71 1.39 -0.96 -3.67
C ILE A 71 2.27 -0.26 -2.65
N LEU A 72 2.24 1.08 -2.59
CA LEU A 72 3.05 1.84 -1.66
C LEU A 72 2.69 1.50 -0.22
N ALA A 73 1.41 1.50 0.13
CA ALA A 73 0.95 1.16 1.48
C ALA A 73 1.35 -0.27 1.87
N ALA A 74 1.11 -1.26 0.99
CA ALA A 74 1.48 -2.65 1.24
C ALA A 74 2.99 -2.81 1.43
N PHE A 75 3.80 -2.15 0.59
CA PHE A 75 5.25 -2.20 0.65
C PHE A 75 5.79 -1.60 1.96
N PHE A 76 5.35 -0.39 2.33
CA PHE A 76 5.84 0.26 3.55
C PHE A 76 5.42 -0.46 4.84
N LEU A 77 4.29 -1.14 4.83
CA LEU A 77 3.87 -1.99 5.96
C LEU A 77 4.65 -3.29 6.00
N SER A 78 4.90 -3.93 4.85
CA SER A 78 5.59 -5.22 4.80
C SER A 78 7.07 -5.12 5.17
N ILE A 79 7.75 -4.02 4.84
CA ILE A 79 9.17 -3.85 5.18
C ILE A 79 9.41 -3.61 6.67
N GLN A 80 8.37 -3.36 7.48
CA GLN A 80 8.52 -3.18 8.94
C GLN A 80 8.93 -4.48 9.65
N PHE A 81 8.69 -5.63 9.02
CA PHE A 81 9.14 -6.92 9.52
C PHE A 81 10.64 -7.14 9.30
N LEU A 82 11.31 -6.29 8.51
CA LEU A 82 12.76 -6.40 8.30
C LEU A 82 13.52 -5.37 9.14
N ALA A 83 14.54 -5.84 9.85
CA ALA A 83 15.66 -5.06 10.33
C ALA A 83 16.50 -4.58 9.14
N LEU A 84 16.23 -3.36 8.69
CA LEU A 84 16.98 -2.72 7.61
C LEU A 84 18.12 -1.85 8.18
N HIS A 85 19.27 -1.85 7.50
CA HIS A 85 20.37 -0.95 7.83
C HIS A 85 19.93 0.52 7.73
N VAL A 86 20.48 1.39 8.58
CA VAL A 86 20.09 2.80 8.72
C VAL A 86 20.08 3.54 7.38
N THR A 87 21.06 3.28 6.51
CA THR A 87 21.13 3.87 5.16
C THR A 87 19.93 3.46 4.30
N VAL A 88 19.57 2.18 4.30
CA VAL A 88 18.43 1.65 3.53
C VAL A 88 17.13 2.26 4.05
N GLN A 89 16.95 2.30 5.38
CA GLN A 89 15.77 2.88 5.99
C GLN A 89 15.60 4.38 5.66
N LYS A 90 16.70 5.15 5.67
CA LYS A 90 16.69 6.57 5.24
C LYS A 90 16.31 6.72 3.77
N THR A 91 16.92 5.92 2.88
CA THR A 91 16.62 5.96 1.45
C THR A 91 15.17 5.61 1.17
N LEU A 92 14.65 4.53 1.77
CA LEU A 92 13.24 4.15 1.62
C LEU A 92 12.30 5.23 2.15
N ARG A 93 12.64 5.89 3.26
CA ARG A 93 11.85 7.02 3.79
C ARG A 93 11.80 8.18 2.79
N VAL A 94 12.94 8.55 2.19
CA VAL A 94 12.98 9.63 1.19
C VAL A 94 12.17 9.27 -0.06
N ILE A 95 12.34 8.04 -0.57
CA ILE A 95 11.55 7.53 -1.72
C ILE A 95 10.05 7.54 -1.39
N GLY A 96 9.68 7.13 -0.17
CA GLY A 96 8.30 7.13 0.30
C GLY A 96 7.70 8.54 0.33
N ILE A 97 8.44 9.52 0.86
CA ILE A 97 8.01 10.92 0.86
C ILE A 97 7.81 11.41 -0.58
N ILE A 98 8.77 11.17 -1.48
CA ILE A 98 8.66 11.58 -2.89
C ILE A 98 7.43 10.96 -3.54
N ALA A 99 7.20 9.66 -3.34
CA ALA A 99 6.06 8.97 -3.91
C ALA A 99 4.73 9.47 -3.35
N VAL A 100 4.65 9.77 -2.04
CA VAL A 100 3.47 10.40 -1.43
C VAL A 100 3.23 11.80 -1.99
N VAL A 101 4.28 12.60 -2.21
CA VAL A 101 4.17 13.93 -2.83
C VAL A 101 3.63 13.82 -4.26
N ILE A 102 4.16 12.89 -5.06
CA ILE A 102 3.67 12.65 -6.44
C ILE A 102 2.22 12.19 -6.43
N LEU A 103 1.85 11.27 -5.54
CA LEU A 103 0.46 10.80 -5.40
C LEU A 103 -0.47 11.94 -4.98
N SER A 104 -0.04 12.80 -4.07
CA SER A 104 -0.79 13.96 -3.62
C SER A 104 -0.96 14.98 -4.74
N ALA A 105 0.08 15.25 -5.51
CA ALA A 105 0.03 16.12 -6.69
C ALA A 105 -0.94 15.57 -7.74
N ASN A 106 -0.86 14.27 -8.07
CA ASN A 106 -1.78 13.62 -8.99
C ASN A 106 -3.23 13.66 -8.49
N CYS A 107 -3.44 13.53 -7.18
CA CYS A 107 -4.75 13.68 -6.55
C CYS A 107 -5.28 15.10 -6.73
N LEU A 108 -4.48 16.13 -6.43
CA LEU A 108 -4.85 17.54 -6.62
C LEU A 108 -5.15 17.88 -8.08
N THR A 109 -4.32 17.43 -9.02
CA THR A 109 -4.56 17.61 -10.46
C THR A 109 -5.85 16.93 -10.90
N TYR A 110 -6.20 15.79 -10.30
CA TYR A 110 -7.48 15.13 -10.58
C TYR A 110 -8.67 15.91 -10.02
N VAL A 111 -8.55 16.45 -8.81
CA VAL A 111 -9.58 17.29 -8.17
C VAL A 111 -9.84 18.57 -8.99
N ILE A 112 -8.78 19.23 -9.47
CA ILE A 112 -8.90 20.50 -10.22
C ILE A 112 -9.51 20.29 -11.61
N ASN A 113 -9.22 19.17 -12.26
CA ASN A 113 -9.68 18.87 -13.63
C ASN A 113 -11.04 18.15 -13.69
N TYR A 114 -11.71 17.96 -12.55
CA TYR A 114 -13.03 17.33 -12.46
C TYR A 114 -14.14 18.37 -12.41
#